data_AF-A0A507AWG8-F1
#
_entry.id   AF-A0A507AWG8-F1
#
_cell.length_a   1.000
_cell.length_b   1.000
_cell.length_c   1.000
_cell.angle_alpha   90.00
_cell.angle_beta   90.00
_cell.angle_gamma   90.00
#
_symmetry.space_group_name_H-M   'P 1'
#
loop_
_entity.id
_entity.type
_entity.pdbx_description
1 polymer ?
#
loop_
_entity_poly.entity_id
_entity_poly.type
_entity_poly.pdbx_seq_one_letter_code
_entity_poly.pdbx_strand_id
1 'polypeptide(L)'
;MFVFSVIIGLLAALGYASPLLIPHINSDQNDNSTTFKYAALGDSFASGIGAGLWVPDDENNTIDGRNNICARMTKSYPYYVKESFSERVLTEFDFIACSGDVLDDIDDQVTKVNNTKKDFVSLSISGNDFGFGDVVRYCVYPFKGMTDAPSDFQKACDDRLSQAEAKIGDASIWARYREQIQLIQDKILLPSPTGHLYITGYARFFSPEGRDGDECDRKNFFSFCQWDIPCKWVFPLKMRWATRQKMNELVLEVNARIQAEVIEPLGGNSSGLHFIDVDPNFEGRRFCEPGKTIWGDNDGDVWFHHLFSELEELGEWFGPASPGAQLVANGTPQAKGMSLQELLSQTQPGGTPVDDIDLRWFWDKFQQSSVFHPKKYAHQVTAGNITARMAEDSFFSGVFRK
;
A
#
# COMPACT_ATOMS: atom_id res chain seq x y z
N MET A 1 13.12 -19.02 62.57
CA MET A 1 13.96 -18.70 61.40
C MET A 1 13.22 -19.21 60.18
N PHE A 2 12.38 -18.37 59.57
CA PHE A 2 11.61 -18.71 58.36
C PHE A 2 12.44 -18.27 57.15
N VAL A 3 12.79 -19.22 56.28
CA VAL A 3 13.47 -18.94 55.01
C VAL A 3 12.41 -18.97 53.91
N PHE A 4 12.20 -17.83 53.25
CA PHE A 4 11.37 -17.69 52.06
C PHE A 4 12.10 -18.29 50.85
N SER A 5 11.49 -19.27 50.18
CA SER A 5 11.86 -19.65 48.80
C SER A 5 10.95 -18.88 47.84
N VAL A 6 11.53 -18.01 47.03
CA VAL A 6 10.87 -17.36 45.90
C VAL A 6 11.10 -18.23 44.66
N ILE A 7 10.01 -18.80 44.14
CA ILE A 7 9.97 -19.45 42.82
C ILE A 7 9.60 -18.36 41.81
N ILE A 8 10.53 -17.98 40.93
CA ILE A 8 10.24 -17.14 39.76
C ILE A 8 9.82 -18.09 38.63
N GLY A 9 8.52 -18.13 38.34
CA GLY A 9 7.98 -18.81 37.17
C GLY A 9 8.15 -17.95 35.91
N LEU A 10 8.88 -18.46 34.92
CA LEU A 10 8.82 -17.95 33.54
C LEU A 10 7.45 -18.29 32.95
N LEU A 11 6.64 -17.27 32.65
CA LEU A 11 5.50 -17.38 31.74
C LEU A 11 5.97 -16.94 30.35
N ALA A 12 6.18 -17.93 29.47
CA ALA A 12 6.30 -17.68 28.04
C ALA A 12 4.90 -17.31 27.50
N ALA A 13 4.73 -16.05 27.10
CA ALA A 13 3.55 -15.61 26.38
C ALA A 13 3.60 -16.14 24.94
N LEU A 14 2.85 -17.21 24.66
CA LEU A 14 2.52 -17.60 23.31
C LEU A 14 1.48 -16.60 22.78
N GLY A 15 1.93 -15.60 22.03
CA GLY A 15 1.07 -14.69 21.29
C GLY A 15 0.42 -15.42 20.11
N TYR A 16 -0.76 -16.00 20.33
CA TYR A 16 -1.64 -16.37 19.23
C TYR A 16 -2.23 -15.09 18.66
N ALA A 17 -1.82 -14.71 17.44
CA ALA A 17 -2.52 -13.69 16.68
C ALA A 17 -3.94 -14.22 16.37
N SER A 18 -4.94 -13.74 17.11
CA SER A 18 -6.33 -13.92 16.71
C SER A 18 -6.54 -13.22 15.36
N PRO A 19 -7.26 -13.84 14.40
CA PRO A 19 -7.68 -13.11 13.22
C PRO A 19 -8.51 -11.91 13.69
N LEU A 20 -8.10 -10.71 13.30
CA LEU A 20 -8.90 -9.50 13.50
C LEU A 20 -10.22 -9.70 12.75
N LEU A 21 -11.26 -10.05 13.49
CA LEU A 21 -12.62 -10.09 12.97
C LEU A 21 -13.02 -8.63 12.71
N ILE A 22 -13.22 -8.28 11.45
CA ILE A 22 -13.93 -7.06 11.10
C ILE A 22 -15.37 -7.24 11.64
N PRO A 23 -15.87 -6.35 12.50
CA PRO A 23 -17.25 -6.42 12.96
C PRO A 23 -18.20 -6.33 11.76
N HIS A 24 -19.02 -7.36 11.53
CA HIS A 24 -20.00 -7.35 10.46
C HIS A 24 -21.29 -6.71 10.96
N ILE A 25 -21.71 -5.63 10.30
CA ILE A 25 -22.86 -4.83 10.71
C ILE A 25 -24.13 -5.38 10.04
N ASN A 26 -25.06 -5.90 10.85
CA ASN A 26 -26.38 -6.38 10.38
C ASN A 26 -27.52 -5.47 10.85
N SER A 27 -28.50 -5.23 9.97
CA SER A 27 -29.75 -4.53 10.32
C SER A 27 -30.77 -5.48 10.97
N ASP A 28 -31.21 -5.23 12.20
CA ASP A 28 -32.38 -5.90 12.78
C ASP A 28 -33.69 -5.42 12.11
N GLN A 29 -34.68 -6.32 12.03
CA GLN A 29 -35.96 -6.19 11.30
C GLN A 29 -36.98 -5.16 11.84
N ASN A 30 -36.61 -4.23 12.73
CA ASN A 30 -37.57 -3.26 13.29
C ASN A 30 -36.86 -2.03 13.87
N ASP A 31 -36.42 -1.11 13.02
CA ASP A 31 -36.32 0.32 13.37
C ASP A 31 -36.15 1.14 12.08
N ASN A 32 -36.40 2.44 12.14
CA ASN A 32 -36.18 3.40 11.06
C ASN A 32 -34.71 3.33 10.58
N SER A 33 -34.44 2.51 9.57
CA SER A 33 -33.09 2.06 9.18
C SER A 33 -32.15 3.24 8.90
N THR A 34 -31.18 3.47 9.79
CA THR A 34 -30.07 4.39 9.53
C THR A 34 -29.25 3.84 8.36
N THR A 35 -29.22 4.59 7.27
CA THR A 35 -28.44 4.28 6.07
C THR A 35 -27.25 5.21 5.97
N PHE A 36 -26.13 4.72 5.48
CA PHE A 36 -24.93 5.51 5.23
C PHE A 36 -24.54 5.50 3.75
N LYS A 37 -23.72 6.49 3.41
CA LYS A 37 -23.10 6.72 2.12
C LYS A 37 -21.61 6.97 2.30
N TYR A 38 -20.81 6.28 1.49
CA TYR A 38 -19.36 6.28 1.58
C TYR A 38 -18.74 6.74 0.25
N ALA A 39 -17.68 7.54 0.31
CA ALA A 39 -16.76 7.67 -0.82
C ALA A 39 -15.30 7.38 -0.39
N ALA A 40 -14.56 6.70 -1.26
CA ALA A 40 -13.15 6.41 -1.05
C ALA A 40 -12.29 7.11 -2.10
N LEU A 41 -11.48 8.05 -1.64
CA LEU A 41 -10.60 8.87 -2.47
C LEU A 41 -9.14 8.52 -2.17
N GLY A 42 -8.24 8.98 -3.03
CA GLY A 42 -6.81 8.91 -2.77
C GLY A 42 -5.97 8.26 -3.86
N ASP A 43 -4.78 7.82 -3.48
CA ASP A 43 -3.76 7.25 -4.35
C ASP A 43 -3.82 5.70 -4.37
N SER A 44 -2.70 5.07 -4.74
CA SER A 44 -2.52 3.64 -4.82
C SER A 44 -2.66 2.90 -3.48
N PHE A 45 -2.44 3.55 -2.34
CA PHE A 45 -2.67 2.96 -1.01
C PHE A 45 -4.17 2.87 -0.70
N ALA A 46 -5.00 3.72 -1.31
CA ALA A 46 -6.45 3.61 -1.23
C ALA A 46 -7.03 2.69 -2.30
N SER A 47 -6.53 2.74 -3.54
CA SER A 47 -6.98 1.83 -4.60
C SER A 47 -6.62 0.37 -4.31
N GLY A 48 -5.52 0.14 -3.58
CA GLY A 48 -5.09 -1.16 -3.07
C GLY A 48 -4.40 -2.02 -4.13
N ILE A 49 -3.58 -1.40 -4.98
CA ILE A 49 -2.84 -2.09 -6.03
C ILE A 49 -2.09 -3.33 -5.51
N GLY A 50 -2.34 -4.48 -6.11
CA GLY A 50 -1.74 -5.78 -5.73
C GLY A 50 -2.44 -6.51 -4.59
N ALA A 51 -3.42 -5.90 -3.91
CA ALA A 51 -4.05 -6.51 -2.74
C ALA A 51 -5.02 -7.66 -3.08
N GLY A 52 -5.55 -7.73 -4.31
CA GLY A 52 -6.56 -8.70 -4.73
C GLY A 52 -6.93 -8.57 -6.20
N LEU A 53 -8.09 -9.11 -6.57
CA LEU A 53 -8.62 -9.01 -7.94
C LEU A 53 -9.09 -7.60 -8.26
N TRP A 54 -9.12 -7.25 -9.54
CA TRP A 54 -9.71 -6.00 -10.03
C TRP A 54 -11.19 -5.90 -9.65
N VAL A 55 -11.62 -4.72 -9.20
CA VAL A 55 -13.04 -4.44 -9.04
C VAL A 55 -13.69 -4.42 -10.43
N PRO A 56 -14.74 -5.22 -10.69
CA PRO A 56 -15.42 -5.20 -11.99
C PRO A 56 -15.96 -3.81 -12.32
N ASP A 57 -15.78 -3.34 -13.56
CA ASP A 57 -16.26 -2.01 -13.99
C ASP A 57 -17.79 -1.90 -14.00
N ASP A 58 -18.51 -3.03 -13.99
CA ASP A 58 -19.98 -3.11 -13.88
C ASP A 58 -20.49 -3.21 -12.43
N GLU A 59 -19.60 -3.21 -11.43
CA GLU A 59 -20.00 -3.11 -10.04
C GLU A 59 -20.53 -1.67 -9.77
N ASN A 60 -21.75 -1.57 -9.23
CA ASN A 60 -22.48 -0.30 -9.01
C ASN A 60 -21.78 0.70 -8.06
N ASN A 61 -20.58 0.41 -7.59
CA ASN A 61 -19.77 1.26 -6.71
C ASN A 61 -18.67 2.05 -7.43
N THR A 62 -18.49 1.86 -8.74
CA THR A 62 -17.42 2.49 -9.52
C THR A 62 -17.98 3.24 -10.70
N ILE A 63 -18.41 4.47 -10.44
CA ILE A 63 -19.21 5.26 -11.38
C ILE A 63 -18.43 5.90 -12.53
N ASP A 64 -17.11 5.91 -12.46
CA ASP A 64 -16.24 6.46 -13.51
C ASP A 64 -15.76 5.41 -14.52
N GLY A 65 -15.99 4.11 -14.27
CA GLY A 65 -15.60 3.00 -15.16
C GLY A 65 -14.07 2.88 -15.34
N ARG A 66 -13.27 3.25 -14.33
CA ARG A 66 -11.81 3.30 -14.42
C ARG A 66 -11.09 2.31 -13.51
N ASN A 67 -11.71 1.24 -13.03
CA ASN A 67 -11.10 0.38 -11.99
C ASN A 67 -9.78 -0.22 -12.43
N ASN A 68 -9.73 -0.70 -13.67
CA ASN A 68 -8.53 -1.27 -14.28
C ASN A 68 -7.39 -0.26 -14.45
N ILE A 69 -7.71 0.99 -14.79
CA ILE A 69 -6.69 2.04 -14.96
C ILE A 69 -6.21 2.55 -13.60
N CYS A 70 -7.12 2.61 -12.62
CA CYS A 70 -6.86 3.14 -11.30
C CYS A 70 -6.32 2.11 -10.30
N ALA A 71 -6.17 0.84 -10.68
CA ALA A 71 -5.73 -0.22 -9.79
C ALA A 71 -6.62 -0.40 -8.56
N ARG A 72 -7.95 -0.28 -8.75
CA ARG A 72 -8.92 -0.50 -7.67
C ARG A 72 -9.15 -2.00 -7.48
N MET A 73 -8.78 -2.50 -6.31
CA MET A 73 -8.80 -3.92 -5.99
C MET A 73 -9.86 -4.27 -4.95
N THR A 74 -10.42 -5.47 -5.08
CA THR A 74 -11.43 -6.11 -4.20
C THR A 74 -10.94 -6.36 -2.77
N LYS A 75 -9.63 -6.23 -2.50
CA LYS A 75 -9.02 -6.41 -1.17
C LYS A 75 -8.29 -5.15 -0.69
N SER A 76 -8.65 -4.00 -1.26
CA SER A 76 -8.25 -2.69 -0.78
C SER A 76 -8.97 -2.36 0.54
N TYR A 77 -8.42 -1.44 1.33
CA TYR A 77 -9.05 -1.07 2.60
C TYR A 77 -10.44 -0.45 2.39
N PRO A 78 -10.70 0.37 1.34
CA PRO A 78 -12.05 0.85 1.08
C PRO A 78 -13.05 -0.27 0.79
N TYR A 79 -12.62 -1.30 0.06
CA TYR A 79 -13.48 -2.45 -0.23
C TYR A 79 -13.81 -3.22 1.06
N TYR A 80 -12.83 -3.43 1.95
CA TYR A 80 -13.08 -4.02 3.27
C TYR A 80 -13.97 -3.15 4.17
N VAL A 81 -13.83 -1.82 4.13
CA VAL A 81 -14.76 -0.91 4.85
C VAL A 81 -16.17 -1.09 4.31
N LYS A 82 -16.37 -1.10 2.98
CA LYS A 82 -17.67 -1.39 2.35
C LYS A 82 -18.25 -2.73 2.82
N GLU A 83 -17.46 -3.79 2.79
CA GLU A 83 -17.89 -5.15 3.22
C GLU A 83 -18.21 -5.25 4.72
N SER A 84 -17.76 -4.29 5.53
CA SER A 84 -18.11 -4.24 6.96
C SER A 84 -19.59 -3.91 7.18
N PHE A 85 -20.25 -3.33 6.18
CA PHE A 85 -21.66 -2.96 6.21
C PHE A 85 -22.51 -3.90 5.35
N SER A 86 -23.68 -4.30 5.83
CA SER A 86 -24.69 -4.90 4.94
C SER A 86 -25.18 -3.88 3.90
N GLU A 87 -25.60 -4.35 2.72
CA GLU A 87 -26.14 -3.51 1.63
C GLU A 87 -27.40 -2.70 2.04
N ARG A 88 -28.10 -3.12 3.09
CA ARG A 88 -29.25 -2.38 3.65
C ARG A 88 -28.82 -1.15 4.46
N VAL A 89 -27.59 -1.18 4.99
CA VAL A 89 -27.02 -0.12 5.81
C VAL A 89 -26.16 0.80 4.95
N LEU A 90 -25.27 0.25 4.11
CA LEU A 90 -24.48 1.06 3.17
C LEU A 90 -25.18 1.10 1.81
N THR A 91 -25.91 2.19 1.58
CA THR A 91 -26.77 2.33 0.39
C THR A 91 -26.06 2.92 -0.82
N GLU A 92 -24.90 3.54 -0.61
CA GLU A 92 -24.12 4.19 -1.67
C GLU A 92 -22.63 4.09 -1.33
N PHE A 93 -21.83 3.62 -2.28
CA PHE A 93 -20.37 3.56 -2.17
C PHE A 93 -19.75 4.04 -3.47
N ASP A 94 -19.00 5.15 -3.42
CA ASP A 94 -18.24 5.64 -4.57
C ASP A 94 -16.75 5.36 -4.36
N PHE A 95 -16.20 4.40 -5.08
CA PHE A 95 -14.79 4.09 -5.03
C PHE A 95 -14.05 4.84 -6.15
N ILE A 96 -13.36 5.94 -5.81
CA ILE A 96 -12.77 6.87 -6.79
C ILE A 96 -11.22 6.89 -6.76
N ALA A 97 -10.59 6.40 -5.68
CA ALA A 97 -9.13 6.37 -5.53
C ALA A 97 -8.41 5.80 -6.76
N CYS A 98 -7.24 6.36 -7.10
CA CYS A 98 -6.53 6.02 -8.32
C CYS A 98 -5.01 5.98 -8.11
N SER A 99 -4.38 4.89 -8.56
CA SER A 99 -2.93 4.72 -8.46
C SER A 99 -2.20 5.79 -9.26
N GLY A 100 -1.26 6.48 -8.58
CA GLY A 100 -0.43 7.54 -9.17
C GLY A 100 -0.92 8.95 -8.87
N ASP A 101 -2.14 9.10 -8.35
CA ASP A 101 -2.71 10.41 -8.05
C ASP A 101 -1.91 11.15 -6.97
N VAL A 102 -1.79 12.46 -7.15
CA VAL A 102 -1.22 13.44 -6.22
C VAL A 102 -2.32 14.30 -5.61
N LEU A 103 -1.97 15.21 -4.71
CA LEU A 103 -2.95 16.13 -4.08
C LEU A 103 -3.79 16.91 -5.10
N ASP A 104 -3.18 17.39 -6.19
CA ASP A 104 -3.89 18.16 -7.23
C ASP A 104 -4.94 17.31 -8.00
N ASP A 105 -4.87 15.98 -7.96
CA ASP A 105 -5.85 15.11 -8.61
C ASP A 105 -7.13 14.93 -7.77
N ILE A 106 -7.12 15.35 -6.51
CA ILE A 106 -8.32 15.31 -5.64
C ILE A 106 -9.43 16.19 -6.21
N ASP A 107 -9.11 17.29 -6.88
CA ASP A 107 -10.09 18.10 -7.60
C ASP A 107 -10.90 17.26 -8.61
N ASP A 108 -10.20 16.48 -9.44
CA ASP A 108 -10.84 15.61 -10.44
C ASP A 108 -11.60 14.46 -9.77
N GLN A 109 -11.02 13.83 -8.74
CA GLN A 109 -11.72 12.79 -7.97
C GLN A 109 -13.04 13.31 -7.35
N VAL A 110 -13.04 14.54 -6.82
CA VAL A 110 -14.23 15.16 -6.24
C VAL A 110 -15.35 15.32 -7.27
N THR A 111 -15.02 15.67 -8.52
CA THR A 111 -16.02 15.80 -9.59
C THR A 111 -16.66 14.47 -9.99
N LYS A 112 -15.97 13.35 -9.75
CA LYS A 112 -16.43 12.01 -10.09
C LYS A 112 -17.23 11.37 -8.98
N VAL A 113 -17.31 11.94 -7.79
CA VAL A 113 -18.22 11.45 -6.74
C VAL A 113 -19.65 11.78 -7.14
N ASN A 114 -20.59 10.88 -6.89
CA ASN A 114 -22.01 11.12 -7.14
C ASN A 114 -22.46 12.41 -6.43
N ASN A 115 -23.39 13.14 -7.03
CA ASN A 115 -23.89 14.44 -6.54
C ASN A 115 -24.65 14.39 -5.19
N THR A 116 -24.57 13.28 -4.46
CA THR A 116 -25.15 13.16 -3.12
C THR A 116 -24.05 13.26 -2.06
N LYS A 117 -24.36 14.00 -0.98
CA LYS A 117 -23.44 14.14 0.14
C LYS A 117 -23.24 12.79 0.85
N LYS A 118 -22.01 12.56 1.31
CA LYS A 118 -21.57 11.33 1.97
C LYS A 118 -21.55 11.51 3.49
N ASP A 119 -21.91 10.44 4.21
CA ASP A 119 -21.80 10.37 5.66
C ASP A 119 -20.34 10.21 6.08
N PHE A 120 -19.55 9.48 5.30
CA PHE A 120 -18.13 9.41 5.51
C PHE A 120 -17.30 9.28 4.23
N VAL A 121 -16.06 9.73 4.33
CA VAL A 121 -15.04 9.63 3.29
C VAL A 121 -13.77 9.05 3.90
N SER A 122 -13.04 8.24 3.15
CA SER A 122 -11.69 7.81 3.51
C SER A 122 -10.68 8.28 2.48
N LEU A 123 -9.46 8.59 2.91
CA LEU A 123 -8.41 9.16 2.06
C LEU A 123 -7.03 8.62 2.44
N SER A 124 -6.29 8.10 1.46
CA SER A 124 -4.82 7.97 1.49
C SER A 124 -4.26 8.78 0.34
N ILE A 125 -3.46 9.81 0.58
CA ILE A 125 -2.91 10.67 -0.48
C ILE A 125 -1.60 11.30 0.02
N SER A 126 -0.78 11.81 -0.92
CA SER A 126 0.49 12.57 -0.75
C SER A 126 1.80 11.79 -0.95
N GLY A 127 1.79 10.46 -0.93
CA GLY A 127 3.02 9.68 -1.15
C GLY A 127 3.69 9.97 -2.50
N ASN A 128 2.88 10.20 -3.54
CA ASN A 128 3.34 10.57 -4.89
C ASN A 128 3.90 12.01 -4.94
N ASP A 129 3.28 12.97 -4.24
CA ASP A 129 3.78 14.35 -4.12
C ASP A 129 5.21 14.38 -3.57
N PHE A 130 5.49 13.55 -2.57
CA PHE A 130 6.81 13.40 -1.94
C PHE A 130 7.80 12.56 -2.76
N GLY A 131 7.36 11.89 -3.83
CA GLY A 131 8.22 11.12 -4.72
C GLY A 131 8.71 9.80 -4.14
N PHE A 132 7.94 9.14 -3.28
CA PHE A 132 8.36 7.85 -2.69
C PHE A 132 8.54 6.74 -3.72
N GLY A 133 7.80 6.76 -4.83
CA GLY A 133 8.05 5.84 -5.95
C GLY A 133 9.47 5.94 -6.51
N ASP A 134 10.00 7.16 -6.65
CA ASP A 134 11.40 7.38 -7.06
C ASP A 134 12.39 6.89 -5.99
N VAL A 135 12.10 7.09 -4.71
CA VAL A 135 12.93 6.55 -3.63
C VAL A 135 13.01 5.03 -3.74
N VAL A 136 11.89 4.33 -3.90
CA VAL A 136 11.88 2.86 -4.07
C VAL A 136 12.66 2.45 -5.33
N ARG A 137 12.45 3.14 -6.45
CA ARG A 137 13.14 2.85 -7.72
C ARG A 137 14.66 2.98 -7.61
N TYR A 138 15.17 4.08 -7.06
CA TYR A 138 16.61 4.36 -7.05
C TYR A 138 17.34 3.80 -5.83
N CYS A 139 16.67 3.59 -4.70
CA CYS A 139 17.29 3.05 -3.49
C CYS A 139 17.14 1.54 -3.32
N VAL A 140 15.99 0.97 -3.73
CA VAL A 140 15.67 -0.44 -3.45
C VAL A 140 15.88 -1.31 -4.68
N TYR A 141 15.41 -0.85 -5.84
CA TYR A 141 15.48 -1.61 -7.11
C TYR A 141 16.34 -0.96 -8.22
N PRO A 142 17.51 -0.34 -7.92
CA PRO A 142 18.36 0.17 -8.98
C PRO A 142 18.95 -0.96 -9.81
N PHE A 143 18.99 -0.78 -11.12
CA PHE A 143 19.47 -1.76 -12.08
C PHE A 143 20.28 -1.09 -13.21
N LYS A 144 21.41 -1.68 -13.60
CA LYS A 144 22.30 -1.11 -14.63
C LYS A 144 21.75 -1.04 -16.04
N GLY A 145 20.76 -1.86 -16.39
CA GLY A 145 20.12 -1.79 -17.71
C GLY A 145 18.90 -0.87 -17.76
N MET A 146 18.64 -0.07 -16.72
CA MET A 146 17.65 1.01 -16.81
C MET A 146 18.09 2.01 -17.89
N THR A 147 17.15 2.48 -18.71
CA THR A 147 17.42 3.47 -19.78
C THR A 147 18.08 4.75 -19.23
N ASP A 148 17.80 5.08 -17.98
CA ASP A 148 18.30 6.23 -17.23
C ASP A 148 19.25 5.83 -16.08
N ALA A 149 19.93 4.68 -16.20
CA ALA A 149 20.82 4.17 -15.16
C ALA A 149 21.89 5.21 -14.77
N PRO A 150 21.95 5.65 -13.50
CA PRO A 150 22.94 6.61 -13.05
C PRO A 150 24.34 6.00 -13.03
N SER A 151 25.37 6.83 -13.23
CA SER A 151 26.77 6.41 -13.08
C SER A 151 27.14 6.13 -11.61
N ASP A 152 26.48 6.80 -10.68
CA ASP A 152 26.59 6.60 -9.24
C ASP A 152 25.20 6.34 -8.65
N PHE A 153 24.90 5.06 -8.41
CA PHE A 153 23.62 4.63 -7.86
C PHE A 153 23.43 5.06 -6.40
N GLN A 154 24.51 5.12 -5.60
CA GLN A 154 24.39 5.51 -4.21
C GLN A 154 24.04 6.99 -4.13
N LYS A 155 24.77 7.83 -4.90
CA LYS A 155 24.46 9.25 -5.00
C LYS A 155 23.03 9.48 -5.52
N ALA A 156 22.59 8.74 -6.53
CA ALA A 156 21.24 8.86 -7.04
C ALA A 156 20.17 8.54 -5.96
N CYS A 157 20.37 7.46 -5.18
CA CYS A 157 19.51 7.16 -4.04
C CYS A 157 19.52 8.29 -2.99
N ASP A 158 20.70 8.76 -2.59
CA ASP A 158 20.86 9.83 -1.59
C ASP A 158 20.19 11.14 -2.06
N ASP A 159 20.31 11.46 -3.35
CA ASP A 159 19.65 12.61 -3.97
C ASP A 159 18.11 12.46 -3.91
N ARG A 160 17.56 11.26 -4.16
CA ARG A 160 16.10 11.03 -4.08
C ARG A 160 15.57 11.09 -2.64
N LEU A 161 16.31 10.55 -1.67
CA LEU A 161 15.97 10.69 -0.26
C LEU A 161 15.97 12.18 0.17
N SER A 162 16.96 12.95 -0.28
CA SER A 162 17.06 14.38 0.01
C SER A 162 15.94 15.18 -0.67
N GLN A 163 15.55 14.82 -1.90
CA GLN A 163 14.41 15.43 -2.60
C GLN A 163 13.09 15.15 -1.88
N ALA A 164 12.86 13.91 -1.43
CA ALA A 164 11.68 13.55 -0.66
C ALA A 164 11.61 14.34 0.66
N GLU A 165 12.72 14.42 1.39
CA GLU A 165 12.83 15.24 2.61
C GLU A 165 12.53 16.72 2.35
N ALA A 166 13.10 17.29 1.29
CA ALA A 166 12.87 18.69 0.93
C ALA A 166 11.40 18.96 0.57
N LYS A 167 10.74 18.04 -0.15
CA LYS A 167 9.31 18.13 -0.47
C LYS A 167 8.44 18.01 0.79
N ILE A 168 8.76 17.09 1.69
CA ILE A 168 8.08 16.97 2.99
C ILE A 168 8.25 18.27 3.82
N GLY A 169 9.40 18.94 3.71
CA GLY A 169 9.65 20.24 4.32
C GLY A 169 8.98 21.43 3.63
N ASP A 170 8.41 21.26 2.44
CA ASP A 170 7.79 22.35 1.68
C ASP A 170 6.38 22.67 2.22
N ALA A 171 6.26 23.82 2.89
CA ALA A 171 5.00 24.29 3.46
C ALA A 171 3.86 24.45 2.42
N SER A 172 4.19 24.66 1.14
CA SER A 172 3.18 24.80 0.09
C SER A 172 2.41 23.50 -0.18
N ILE A 173 3.06 22.33 -0.03
CA ILE A 173 2.40 21.03 -0.19
C ILE A 173 1.37 20.82 0.93
N TRP A 174 1.71 21.19 2.17
CA TRP A 174 0.78 21.08 3.30
C TRP A 174 -0.37 22.08 3.24
N ALA A 175 -0.12 23.28 2.69
CA ALA A 175 -1.18 24.24 2.40
C ALA A 175 -2.17 23.68 1.38
N ARG A 176 -1.66 23.12 0.26
CA ARG A 176 -2.48 22.43 -0.73
C ARG A 176 -3.24 21.25 -0.13
N TYR A 177 -2.61 20.44 0.73
CA TYR A 177 -3.29 19.33 1.39
C TYR A 177 -4.52 19.84 2.16
N ARG A 178 -4.38 20.91 2.96
CA ARG A 178 -5.54 21.51 3.65
C ARG A 178 -6.62 22.00 2.69
N GLU A 179 -6.25 22.62 1.56
CA GLU A 179 -7.21 23.07 0.53
C GLU A 179 -8.01 21.88 -0.03
N GLN A 180 -7.35 20.76 -0.31
CA GLN A 180 -8.00 19.55 -0.80
C GLN A 180 -8.92 18.89 0.25
N ILE A 181 -8.53 18.92 1.53
CA ILE A 181 -9.40 18.46 2.61
C ILE A 181 -10.66 19.34 2.72
N GLN A 182 -10.49 20.65 2.64
CA GLN A 182 -11.61 21.59 2.67
C GLN A 182 -12.53 21.39 1.45
N LEU A 183 -11.97 21.13 0.26
CA LEU A 183 -12.74 20.81 -0.94
C LEU A 183 -13.61 19.56 -0.73
N ILE A 184 -13.06 18.49 -0.16
CA ILE A 184 -13.80 17.26 0.16
C ILE A 184 -14.93 17.56 1.15
N GLN A 185 -14.64 18.29 2.23
CA GLN A 185 -15.64 18.67 3.24
C GLN A 185 -16.78 19.49 2.61
N ASP A 186 -16.45 20.48 1.80
CA ASP A 186 -17.42 21.40 1.20
C ASP A 186 -18.26 20.77 0.09
N LYS A 187 -17.67 19.88 -0.72
CA LYS A 187 -18.33 19.32 -1.92
C LYS A 187 -18.92 17.95 -1.72
N ILE A 188 -18.25 17.07 -0.98
CA ILE A 188 -18.63 15.65 -0.88
C ILE A 188 -19.28 15.33 0.47
N LEU A 189 -18.73 15.85 1.56
CA LEU A 189 -19.12 15.40 2.89
C LEU A 189 -20.38 16.12 3.39
N LEU A 190 -21.20 15.43 4.18
CA LEU A 190 -22.18 16.08 5.05
C LEU A 190 -21.44 17.03 6.02
N PRO A 191 -22.07 18.12 6.48
CA PRO A 191 -21.45 18.98 7.47
C PRO A 191 -21.22 18.24 8.80
N SER A 192 -20.20 18.67 9.55
CA SER A 192 -20.04 18.27 10.95
C SER A 192 -21.29 18.64 11.77
N PRO A 193 -21.75 17.80 12.71
CA PRO A 193 -21.06 16.64 13.27
C PRO A 193 -21.41 15.29 12.61
N THR A 194 -22.13 15.27 11.48
CA THR A 194 -22.57 14.01 10.84
C THR A 194 -21.57 13.48 9.82
N GLY A 195 -20.85 14.36 9.14
CA GLY A 195 -19.87 13.97 8.14
C GLY A 195 -18.51 13.68 8.73
N HIS A 196 -17.93 12.53 8.39
CA HIS A 196 -16.61 12.12 8.87
C HIS A 196 -15.61 11.88 7.73
N LEU A 197 -14.40 12.40 7.87
CA LEU A 197 -13.29 12.15 6.95
C LEU A 197 -12.15 11.44 7.67
N TYR A 198 -11.79 10.25 7.19
CA TYR A 198 -10.74 9.41 7.73
C TYR A 198 -9.51 9.43 6.83
N ILE A 199 -8.46 10.12 7.26
CA ILE A 199 -7.16 10.17 6.57
C ILE A 199 -6.26 9.10 7.16
N THR A 200 -5.80 8.16 6.34
CA THR A 200 -4.87 7.12 6.79
C THR A 200 -3.43 7.61 6.74
N GLY A 201 -2.65 7.28 7.76
CA GLY A 201 -1.19 7.37 7.69
C GLY A 201 -0.57 6.26 6.86
N TYR A 202 0.76 6.28 6.77
CA TYR A 202 1.58 5.27 6.12
C TYR A 202 2.33 4.42 7.16
N ALA A 203 2.65 3.17 6.84
CA ALA A 203 3.50 2.34 7.69
C ALA A 203 4.96 2.39 7.24
N ARG A 204 5.88 2.34 8.21
CA ARG A 204 7.31 2.19 7.95
C ARG A 204 7.55 0.91 7.16
N PHE A 205 8.38 0.99 6.11
CA PHE A 205 8.61 -0.14 5.20
C PHE A 205 9.54 -1.20 5.79
N PHE A 206 10.48 -0.79 6.64
CA PHE A 206 11.49 -1.67 7.20
C PHE A 206 11.36 -1.78 8.72
N SER A 207 11.80 -2.90 9.30
CA SER A 207 11.82 -3.08 10.75
C SER A 207 12.59 -1.96 11.46
N PRO A 208 12.02 -1.31 12.47
CA PRO A 208 12.73 -0.32 13.28
C PRO A 208 13.77 -0.95 14.21
N GLU A 209 13.73 -2.27 14.41
CA GLU A 209 14.70 -3.03 15.22
C GLU A 209 15.98 -3.38 14.44
N GLY A 210 16.03 -3.06 13.14
CA GLY A 210 17.22 -3.23 12.32
C GLY A 210 18.41 -2.43 12.83
N ARG A 211 19.63 -2.91 12.55
CA ARG A 211 20.88 -2.26 12.98
C ARG A 211 21.96 -2.36 11.92
N ASP A 212 22.90 -1.42 11.97
CA ASP A 212 24.07 -1.44 11.09
C ASP A 212 24.82 -2.79 11.18
N GLY A 213 25.12 -3.36 10.02
CA GLY A 213 25.79 -4.64 9.87
C GLY A 213 24.90 -5.89 10.03
N ASP A 214 23.58 -5.72 10.16
CA ASP A 214 22.63 -6.84 10.16
C ASP A 214 22.60 -7.61 8.81
N GLU A 215 21.77 -8.65 8.71
CA GLU A 215 21.71 -9.46 7.49
C GLU A 215 21.20 -8.66 6.28
N CYS A 216 20.24 -7.76 6.49
CA CYS A 216 19.60 -6.96 5.45
C CYS A 216 20.61 -6.02 4.76
N ASP A 217 21.60 -5.50 5.50
CA ASP A 217 22.69 -4.65 4.98
C ASP A 217 23.55 -5.31 3.89
N ARG A 218 23.50 -6.64 3.81
CA ARG A 218 24.29 -7.41 2.84
C ARG A 218 23.50 -7.80 1.60
N LYS A 219 22.18 -7.59 1.59
CA LYS A 219 21.29 -7.99 0.50
C LYS A 219 20.96 -6.81 -0.42
N ASN A 220 20.82 -7.10 -1.70
CA ASN A 220 20.01 -6.30 -2.61
C ASN A 220 18.56 -6.79 -2.51
N PHE A 221 17.60 -5.98 -2.97
CA PHE A 221 16.18 -6.34 -2.97
C PHE A 221 15.73 -7.06 -4.25
N PHE A 222 16.65 -7.62 -5.03
CA PHE A 222 16.30 -8.61 -6.04
C PHE A 222 16.42 -10.00 -5.41
N SER A 223 15.32 -10.55 -4.89
CA SER A 223 15.34 -11.74 -4.02
C SER A 223 15.88 -13.02 -4.69
N PHE A 224 15.85 -13.10 -6.03
CA PHE A 224 16.48 -14.16 -6.80
C PHE A 224 18.01 -14.04 -6.90
N CYS A 225 18.56 -12.85 -6.63
CA CYS A 225 19.98 -12.51 -6.77
C CYS A 225 20.78 -12.81 -5.50
N GLN A 226 20.64 -14.02 -4.96
CA GLN A 226 21.16 -14.34 -3.64
C GLN A 226 22.69 -14.50 -3.62
N TRP A 227 23.31 -15.03 -4.68
CA TRP A 227 24.73 -15.43 -4.62
C TRP A 227 25.50 -15.40 -5.95
N ASP A 228 24.89 -14.93 -7.05
CA ASP A 228 25.53 -14.95 -8.37
C ASP A 228 26.38 -13.70 -8.66
N ILE A 229 27.62 -13.92 -9.11
CA ILE A 229 28.57 -12.85 -9.50
C ILE A 229 27.93 -11.86 -10.48
N PRO A 230 27.19 -12.28 -11.53
CA PRO A 230 26.44 -11.37 -12.40
C PRO A 230 25.51 -10.40 -11.65
N CYS A 231 24.75 -10.88 -10.66
CA CYS A 231 23.81 -10.05 -9.90
C CYS A 231 24.48 -8.89 -9.16
N LYS A 232 25.68 -9.11 -8.59
CA LYS A 232 26.44 -8.03 -7.93
C LYS A 232 26.80 -6.90 -8.89
N TRP A 233 27.10 -7.23 -10.15
CA TRP A 233 27.44 -6.23 -11.14
C TRP A 233 26.22 -5.53 -11.72
N VAL A 234 25.08 -6.20 -11.76
CA VAL A 234 23.84 -5.74 -12.41
C VAL A 234 22.94 -4.95 -11.46
N PHE A 235 22.87 -5.35 -10.18
CA PHE A 235 22.03 -4.78 -9.13
C PHE A 235 22.91 -4.25 -7.99
N PRO A 236 23.34 -2.97 -8.06
CA PRO A 236 24.52 -2.50 -7.34
C PRO A 236 24.27 -2.10 -5.89
N LEU A 237 23.04 -1.69 -5.53
CA LEU A 237 22.75 -1.22 -4.17
C LEU A 237 22.31 -2.34 -3.25
N LYS A 238 22.79 -2.24 -2.01
CA LYS A 238 22.37 -3.07 -0.89
C LYS A 238 21.46 -2.25 0.01
N MET A 239 20.53 -2.92 0.67
CA MET A 239 19.56 -2.27 1.54
C MET A 239 20.16 -2.00 2.93
N ARG A 240 21.14 -1.09 2.96
CA ARG A 240 21.87 -0.70 4.18
C ARG A 240 20.94 -0.07 5.21
N TRP A 241 21.31 -0.23 6.47
CA TRP A 241 20.58 0.26 7.62
C TRP A 241 20.32 1.76 7.53
N ALA A 242 21.32 2.56 7.17
CA ALA A 242 21.17 4.01 7.00
C ALA A 242 20.08 4.38 5.98
N THR A 243 20.01 3.66 4.85
CA THR A 243 18.97 3.87 3.83
C THR A 243 17.59 3.47 4.35
N ARG A 244 17.48 2.30 5.01
CA ARG A 244 16.22 1.83 5.62
C ARG A 244 15.70 2.80 6.68
N GLN A 245 16.60 3.24 7.57
CA GLN A 245 16.28 4.19 8.62
C GLN A 245 15.79 5.50 8.02
N LYS A 246 16.50 6.06 7.03
CA LYS A 246 16.07 7.30 6.38
C LYS A 246 14.70 7.16 5.73
N MET A 247 14.43 6.05 5.03
CA MET A 247 13.08 5.79 4.46
C MET A 247 12.01 5.74 5.55
N ASN A 248 12.27 5.06 6.67
CA ASN A 248 11.34 5.01 7.80
C ASN A 248 11.12 6.38 8.45
N GLU A 249 12.18 7.18 8.60
CA GLU A 249 12.09 8.56 9.14
C GLU A 249 11.20 9.44 8.26
N LEU A 250 11.32 9.34 6.93
CA LEU A 250 10.46 10.10 6.01
C LEU A 250 8.98 9.72 6.18
N VAL A 251 8.69 8.42 6.36
CA VAL A 251 7.31 7.95 6.63
C VAL A 251 6.79 8.52 7.95
N LEU A 252 7.59 8.46 9.01
CA LEU A 252 7.21 9.01 10.33
C LEU A 252 6.98 10.52 10.26
N GLU A 253 7.82 11.26 9.54
CA GLU A 253 7.68 12.70 9.36
C GLU A 253 6.39 13.05 8.60
N VAL A 254 6.05 12.32 7.53
CA VAL A 254 4.78 12.51 6.82
C VAL A 254 3.59 12.29 7.75
N ASN A 255 3.57 11.20 8.52
CA ASN A 255 2.49 10.91 9.46
C ASN A 255 2.36 12.00 10.55
N ALA A 256 3.49 12.49 11.07
CA ALA A 256 3.50 13.56 12.05
C ALA A 256 2.96 14.88 11.46
N ARG A 257 3.34 15.20 10.22
CA ARG A 257 2.90 16.42 9.53
C ARG A 257 1.44 16.35 9.08
N ILE A 258 0.92 15.20 8.66
CA ILE A 258 -0.53 15.06 8.42
C ILE A 258 -1.30 15.49 9.68
N GLN A 259 -0.88 15.01 10.85
CA GLN A 259 -1.52 15.37 12.11
C GLN A 259 -1.37 16.87 12.43
N ALA A 260 -0.13 17.38 12.46
CA ALA A 260 0.16 18.75 12.90
C ALA A 260 -0.23 19.84 11.89
N GLU A 261 -0.09 19.58 10.59
CA GLU A 261 -0.27 20.57 9.52
C GLU A 261 -1.63 20.44 8.81
N VAL A 262 -2.33 19.32 8.93
CA VAL A 262 -3.62 19.10 8.25
C VAL A 262 -4.75 18.89 9.25
N ILE A 263 -4.62 17.89 10.13
CA ILE A 263 -5.69 17.48 11.04
C ILE A 263 -5.95 18.56 12.11
N GLU A 264 -4.91 18.98 12.83
CA GLU A 264 -5.02 19.94 13.92
C GLU A 264 -5.56 21.31 13.45
N PRO A 265 -5.02 21.94 12.37
CA PRO A 265 -5.48 23.26 11.93
C PRO A 265 -6.92 23.26 11.40
N LEU A 266 -7.44 22.12 10.97
CA LEU A 266 -8.80 21.95 10.47
C LEU A 266 -9.79 21.47 11.56
N GLY A 267 -9.39 21.49 12.84
CA GLY A 267 -10.25 21.18 13.99
C GLY A 267 -10.30 19.70 14.40
N GLY A 268 -9.57 18.84 13.70
CA GLY A 268 -9.43 17.41 13.98
C GLY A 268 -10.76 16.73 14.29
N ASN A 269 -10.78 15.95 15.37
CA ASN A 269 -11.95 15.13 15.72
C ASN A 269 -13.23 15.95 15.92
N SER A 270 -13.13 17.20 16.37
CA SER A 270 -14.30 18.05 16.60
C SER A 270 -14.97 18.52 15.29
N SER A 271 -14.25 18.47 14.16
CA SER A 271 -14.77 18.76 12.82
C SER A 271 -15.08 17.50 12.02
N GLY A 272 -15.08 16.32 12.66
CA GLY A 272 -15.26 15.03 11.97
C GLY A 272 -14.03 14.60 11.16
N LEU A 273 -12.86 15.22 11.38
CA LEU A 273 -11.62 14.90 10.69
C LEU A 273 -10.74 14.01 11.56
N HIS A 274 -10.39 12.83 11.05
CA HIS A 274 -9.71 11.78 11.82
C HIS A 274 -8.44 11.32 11.13
N PHE A 275 -7.35 11.21 11.89
CA PHE A 275 -6.15 10.50 11.44
C PHE A 275 -6.22 9.04 11.90
N ILE A 276 -5.94 8.12 10.98
CA ILE A 276 -5.87 6.69 11.25
C ILE A 276 -4.39 6.27 11.17
N ASP A 277 -3.77 6.11 12.33
CA ASP A 277 -2.41 5.58 12.41
C ASP A 277 -2.43 4.06 12.19
N VAL A 278 -1.77 3.62 11.12
CA VAL A 278 -1.67 2.21 10.74
C VAL A 278 -0.31 1.62 11.04
N ASP A 279 0.71 2.45 11.30
CA ASP A 279 2.09 1.97 11.46
C ASP A 279 2.25 0.97 12.63
N PRO A 280 1.63 1.17 13.81
CA PRO A 280 1.72 0.21 14.91
C PRO A 280 1.24 -1.20 14.53
N ASN A 281 0.31 -1.32 13.58
CA ASN A 281 -0.21 -2.63 13.16
C ASN A 281 0.82 -3.45 12.36
N PHE A 282 1.83 -2.79 11.79
CA PHE A 282 2.91 -3.43 11.04
C PHE A 282 4.03 -3.96 11.93
N GLU A 283 3.89 -3.90 13.26
CA GLU A 283 4.92 -4.41 14.18
C GLU A 283 5.20 -5.90 13.98
N GLY A 284 6.45 -6.24 13.67
CA GLY A 284 6.86 -7.59 13.31
C GLY A 284 6.42 -8.02 11.91
N ARG A 285 6.01 -7.09 11.02
CA ARG A 285 5.42 -7.40 9.71
C ARG A 285 6.01 -6.61 8.54
N ARG A 286 7.14 -5.93 8.77
CA ARG A 286 7.84 -5.11 7.78
C ARG A 286 8.87 -5.94 7.01
N PHE A 287 9.52 -5.32 6.03
CA PHE A 287 10.74 -5.91 5.48
C PHE A 287 11.86 -5.93 6.52
N CYS A 288 12.74 -6.94 6.45
CA CYS A 288 13.89 -7.06 7.33
C CYS A 288 13.56 -7.14 8.84
N GLU A 289 12.42 -7.75 9.20
CA GLU A 289 12.10 -8.06 10.61
C GLU A 289 13.05 -9.13 11.16
N PRO A 290 13.55 -8.98 12.40
CA PRO A 290 14.44 -9.96 13.01
C PRO A 290 13.85 -11.37 13.03
N GLY A 291 14.60 -12.34 12.49
CA GLY A 291 14.18 -13.75 12.44
C GLY A 291 13.13 -14.07 11.37
N LYS A 292 12.75 -13.12 10.52
CA LYS A 292 11.84 -13.32 9.38
C LYS A 292 12.58 -13.28 8.05
N THR A 293 11.86 -13.58 6.97
CA THR A 293 12.39 -13.41 5.62
C THR A 293 12.67 -11.93 5.34
N ILE A 294 13.77 -11.65 4.64
CA ILE A 294 14.20 -10.27 4.34
C ILE A 294 13.26 -9.59 3.34
N TRP A 295 12.93 -10.31 2.26
CA TRP A 295 12.19 -9.80 1.11
C TRP A 295 10.68 -10.00 1.24
N GLY A 296 10.22 -11.02 1.94
CA GLY A 296 8.79 -11.21 2.20
C GLY A 296 7.90 -11.49 0.98
N ASP A 297 8.46 -11.83 -0.20
CA ASP A 297 7.73 -12.03 -1.47
C ASP A 297 6.34 -12.65 -1.31
N ASN A 298 6.32 -13.90 -0.84
CA ASN A 298 5.10 -14.67 -0.59
C ASN A 298 4.98 -15.04 0.89
N ASP A 299 5.69 -14.30 1.75
CA ASP A 299 5.57 -14.43 3.19
C ASP A 299 4.31 -13.68 3.65
N GLY A 300 3.37 -14.41 4.26
CA GLY A 300 2.14 -13.83 4.80
C GLY A 300 2.37 -12.95 6.03
N ASP A 301 3.54 -13.10 6.66
CA ASP A 301 3.93 -12.28 7.80
C ASP A 301 4.54 -10.94 7.41
N VAL A 302 4.99 -10.77 6.16
CA VAL A 302 5.45 -9.48 5.63
C VAL A 302 4.32 -8.84 4.84
N TRP A 303 3.92 -7.65 5.28
CA TRP A 303 2.69 -7.00 4.85
C TRP A 303 2.85 -6.02 3.70
N PHE A 304 4.02 -5.97 3.08
CA PHE A 304 4.29 -5.19 1.87
C PHE A 304 4.61 -6.09 0.69
N HIS A 305 4.13 -5.72 -0.49
CA HIS A 305 4.53 -6.38 -1.72
C HIS A 305 5.99 -6.11 -2.05
N HIS A 306 6.73 -7.18 -2.30
CA HIS A 306 8.03 -7.15 -2.94
C HIS A 306 7.91 -7.42 -4.45
N LEU A 307 8.95 -7.11 -5.24
CA LEU A 307 8.95 -7.22 -6.71
C LEU A 307 8.61 -8.61 -7.27
N PHE A 308 8.78 -9.67 -6.47
CA PHE A 308 8.48 -11.05 -6.89
C PHE A 308 7.29 -11.64 -6.13
N SER A 309 6.48 -10.80 -5.49
CA SER A 309 5.23 -11.24 -4.90
C SER A 309 4.32 -11.84 -5.97
N GLU A 310 3.68 -12.96 -5.64
CA GLU A 310 2.58 -13.51 -6.41
C GLU A 310 1.34 -12.66 -6.16
N LEU A 311 0.80 -12.11 -7.25
CA LEU A 311 -0.38 -11.24 -7.22
C LEU A 311 -1.59 -12.05 -7.69
N GLU A 312 -2.72 -11.89 -7.01
CA GLU A 312 -3.93 -12.68 -7.26
C GLU A 312 -4.52 -12.36 -8.65
N GLU A 313 -4.44 -11.10 -9.09
CA GLU A 313 -4.95 -10.61 -10.37
C GLU A 313 -4.18 -11.13 -11.60
N LEU A 314 -2.93 -11.58 -11.43
CA LEU A 314 -2.14 -12.18 -12.51
C LEU A 314 -2.67 -13.56 -12.92
N GLY A 315 -3.54 -14.18 -12.11
CA GLY A 315 -4.31 -15.36 -12.47
C GLY A 315 -5.43 -15.07 -13.49
N GLU A 316 -5.90 -13.83 -13.59
CA GLU A 316 -7.03 -13.41 -14.44
C GLU A 316 -6.61 -12.65 -15.70
N TRP A 317 -5.40 -12.08 -15.74
CA TRP A 317 -4.87 -11.36 -16.93
C TRP A 317 -4.76 -12.24 -18.19
N PHE A 318 -4.77 -13.58 -18.03
CA PHE A 318 -4.77 -14.56 -19.12
C PHE A 318 -6.17 -15.13 -19.46
N GLY A 319 -7.26 -14.50 -18.99
CA GLY A 319 -8.66 -14.74 -19.42
C GLY A 319 -9.09 -13.88 -20.63
N PRO A 320 -10.19 -14.21 -21.35
CA PRO A 320 -10.32 -13.88 -22.77
C PRO A 320 -10.49 -12.37 -23.04
N ALA A 321 -9.42 -11.79 -23.62
CA ALA A 321 -9.35 -10.61 -24.49
C ALA A 321 -10.11 -9.34 -24.05
N SER A 322 -9.45 -8.53 -23.23
CA SER A 322 -9.74 -7.08 -23.17
C SER A 322 -9.11 -6.36 -24.38
N PRO A 323 -9.78 -5.35 -25.00
CA PRO A 323 -9.39 -4.76 -26.29
C PRO A 323 -8.10 -3.92 -26.31
N GLY A 324 -7.33 -3.90 -25.21
CA GLY A 324 -5.98 -3.32 -25.15
C GLY A 324 -4.86 -4.36 -25.24
N ALA A 325 -5.16 -5.66 -25.13
CA ALA A 325 -4.20 -6.75 -25.14
C ALA A 325 -3.84 -7.26 -26.57
N GLN A 326 -4.31 -6.58 -27.62
CA GLN A 326 -4.04 -7.00 -29.01
C GLN A 326 -2.59 -6.80 -29.49
N LEU A 327 -1.68 -6.30 -28.65
CA LEU A 327 -0.25 -6.24 -29.00
C LEU A 327 0.60 -7.37 -28.43
N VAL A 328 0.07 -8.32 -27.63
CA VAL A 328 0.93 -9.29 -26.91
C VAL A 328 0.38 -10.74 -26.92
N ALA A 329 -0.22 -11.19 -28.02
CA ALA A 329 -0.73 -12.57 -28.13
C ALA A 329 -0.06 -13.40 -29.23
N ASN A 330 1.28 -13.30 -29.40
CA ASN A 330 2.04 -14.12 -30.34
C ASN A 330 3.34 -14.71 -29.74
N GLY A 331 3.28 -15.23 -28.51
CA GLY A 331 4.36 -16.02 -27.91
C GLY A 331 3.80 -17.32 -27.33
N THR A 332 4.22 -18.46 -27.87
CA THR A 332 3.73 -19.79 -27.47
C THR A 332 4.18 -20.21 -26.07
N PRO A 333 3.33 -20.92 -25.29
CA PRO A 333 3.62 -21.33 -23.91
C PRO A 333 4.51 -22.58 -23.88
N GLN A 334 5.81 -22.42 -23.65
CA GLN A 334 6.73 -23.58 -23.65
C GLN A 334 7.85 -23.59 -22.59
N ALA A 335 7.81 -22.72 -21.57
CA ALA A 335 8.89 -22.64 -20.58
C ALA A 335 8.43 -22.85 -19.12
N LYS A 336 7.54 -23.80 -18.86
CA LYS A 336 7.26 -24.26 -17.48
C LYS A 336 8.20 -25.43 -17.15
N GLY A 337 9.24 -25.17 -16.36
CA GLY A 337 9.98 -26.20 -15.62
C GLY A 337 11.38 -26.60 -16.13
N MET A 338 12.07 -25.80 -16.95
CA MET A 338 13.48 -26.07 -17.31
C MET A 338 14.46 -25.54 -16.27
N SER A 339 15.53 -26.30 -16.01
CA SER A 339 16.68 -25.84 -15.23
C SER A 339 17.55 -24.87 -16.04
N LEU A 340 18.23 -23.92 -15.38
CA LEU A 340 19.08 -22.92 -16.03
C LEU A 340 20.19 -23.54 -16.90
N GLN A 341 20.65 -24.76 -16.55
CA GLN A 341 21.63 -25.52 -17.34
C GLN A 341 21.04 -26.05 -18.66
N GLU A 342 19.75 -26.41 -18.70
CA GLU A 342 19.07 -26.82 -19.93
C GLU A 342 18.85 -25.63 -20.86
N LEU A 343 18.53 -24.45 -20.31
CA LEU A 343 18.40 -23.20 -21.06
C LEU A 343 19.73 -22.79 -21.72
N LEU A 344 20.84 -22.95 -21.00
CA LEU A 344 22.20 -22.65 -21.48
C LEU A 344 22.76 -23.72 -22.43
N SER A 345 22.26 -24.96 -22.40
CA SER A 345 22.71 -26.03 -23.30
C SER A 345 22.15 -25.92 -24.73
N GLN A 346 21.11 -25.10 -24.93
CA GLN A 346 20.52 -24.87 -26.26
C GLN A 346 21.34 -23.90 -27.14
N THR A 347 22.40 -23.29 -26.60
CA THR A 347 23.36 -22.53 -27.42
C THR A 347 24.42 -23.47 -28.01
N GLN A 348 24.24 -23.85 -29.27
CA GLN A 348 25.31 -24.42 -30.10
C GLN A 348 26.47 -23.41 -30.25
N PRO A 349 27.72 -23.88 -30.43
CA PRO A 349 28.90 -23.03 -30.39
C PRO A 349 29.00 -22.16 -31.65
N GLY A 350 28.89 -20.83 -31.49
CA GLY A 350 29.28 -19.87 -32.54
C GLY A 350 28.36 -18.68 -32.84
N GLY A 351 27.54 -18.17 -31.90
CA GLY A 351 26.65 -17.02 -32.17
C GLY A 351 26.55 -15.98 -31.06
N THR A 352 27.08 -14.78 -31.35
CA THR A 352 26.80 -13.40 -30.85
C THR A 352 26.82 -13.03 -29.35
N PRO A 353 27.19 -11.77 -29.01
CA PRO A 353 27.45 -11.30 -27.64
C PRO A 353 26.20 -11.27 -26.75
N VAL A 354 26.44 -11.09 -25.45
CA VAL A 354 25.55 -11.16 -24.26
C VAL A 354 24.34 -10.18 -24.26
N ASP A 355 23.97 -9.63 -25.42
CA ASP A 355 23.01 -8.52 -25.53
C ASP A 355 21.54 -8.98 -25.67
N ASP A 356 21.27 -10.27 -25.90
CA ASP A 356 19.91 -10.80 -26.08
C ASP A 356 19.56 -11.88 -25.03
N ILE A 357 19.68 -11.56 -23.74
CA ILE A 357 18.86 -12.26 -22.75
C ILE A 357 17.44 -11.72 -22.91
N ASP A 358 16.51 -12.56 -23.38
CA ASP A 358 15.08 -12.25 -23.41
C ASP A 358 14.57 -12.12 -21.96
N LEU A 359 14.71 -10.92 -21.42
CA LEU A 359 14.28 -10.50 -20.11
C LEU A 359 12.83 -9.98 -20.12
N ARG A 360 12.00 -10.33 -21.12
CA ARG A 360 10.58 -9.90 -21.13
C ARG A 360 9.83 -10.36 -19.87
N TRP A 361 10.06 -11.59 -19.41
CA TRP A 361 9.50 -12.08 -18.13
C TRP A 361 10.00 -11.27 -16.92
N PHE A 362 11.23 -10.75 -16.97
CA PHE A 362 11.83 -9.90 -15.95
C PHE A 362 11.27 -8.46 -16.04
N TRP A 363 10.99 -7.98 -17.26
CA TRP A 363 10.36 -6.70 -17.54
C TRP A 363 8.89 -6.65 -17.09
N ASP A 364 8.12 -7.72 -17.34
CA ASP A 364 6.73 -7.85 -16.90
C ASP A 364 6.61 -7.85 -15.37
N LYS A 365 7.63 -8.37 -14.66
CA LYS A 365 7.74 -8.26 -13.20
C LYS A 365 8.24 -6.89 -12.74
N PHE A 366 9.11 -6.24 -13.51
CA PHE A 366 9.55 -4.86 -13.26
C PHE A 366 8.41 -3.82 -13.39
N GLN A 367 7.30 -4.20 -14.02
CA GLN A 367 6.07 -3.40 -14.10
C GLN A 367 5.12 -3.59 -12.90
N GLN A 368 5.51 -4.34 -11.86
CA GLN A 368 4.72 -4.43 -10.63
C GLN A 368 4.73 -3.09 -9.87
N SER A 369 3.80 -2.21 -10.21
CA SER A 369 3.57 -0.95 -9.50
C SER A 369 3.09 -1.15 -8.05
N SER A 370 2.73 -2.39 -7.67
CA SER A 370 2.33 -2.76 -6.30
C SER A 370 3.50 -2.85 -5.32
N VAL A 371 4.74 -2.83 -5.77
CA VAL A 371 5.91 -2.91 -4.89
C VAL A 371 5.86 -1.83 -3.80
N PHE A 372 6.13 -2.22 -2.55
CA PHE A 372 6.03 -1.41 -1.33
C PHE A 372 4.61 -0.95 -0.96
N HIS A 373 3.57 -1.44 -1.65
CA HIS A 373 2.18 -1.24 -1.23
C HIS A 373 1.74 -2.34 -0.24
N PRO A 374 0.74 -2.05 0.61
CA PRO A 374 0.24 -3.02 1.57
C PRO A 374 -0.41 -4.24 0.90
N LYS A 375 -0.17 -5.43 1.44
CA LYS A 375 -0.89 -6.65 1.06
C LYS A 375 -2.30 -6.65 1.67
N LYS A 376 -3.14 -7.60 1.24
CA LYS A 376 -4.53 -7.77 1.72
C LYS A 376 -4.73 -7.67 3.23
N TYR A 377 -3.85 -8.27 4.03
CA TYR A 377 -4.01 -8.27 5.49
C TYR A 377 -3.77 -6.89 6.10
N ALA A 378 -2.84 -6.11 5.56
CA ALA A 378 -2.66 -4.74 6.00
C ALA A 378 -3.87 -3.87 5.64
N HIS A 379 -4.43 -4.03 4.43
CA HIS A 379 -5.68 -3.35 4.06
C HIS A 379 -6.85 -3.73 4.97
N GLN A 380 -6.97 -5.02 5.32
CA GLN A 380 -7.98 -5.50 6.25
C GLN A 380 -7.85 -4.83 7.63
N VAL A 381 -6.63 -4.66 8.13
CA VAL A 381 -6.39 -3.98 9.41
C VAL A 381 -6.64 -2.47 9.32
N THR A 382 -6.25 -1.81 8.22
CA THR A 382 -6.58 -0.40 8.00
C THR A 382 -8.10 -0.17 8.03
N ALA A 383 -8.88 -1.03 7.36
CA ALA A 383 -10.34 -1.01 7.42
C ALA A 383 -10.87 -1.24 8.84
N GLY A 384 -10.27 -2.18 9.57
CA GLY A 384 -10.55 -2.42 10.99
C GLY A 384 -10.31 -1.18 11.86
N ASN A 385 -9.22 -0.45 11.66
CA ASN A 385 -8.93 0.78 12.41
C ASN A 385 -9.94 1.90 12.08
N ILE A 386 -10.33 2.05 10.80
CA ILE A 386 -11.36 3.01 10.39
C ILE A 386 -12.71 2.68 11.05
N THR A 387 -13.15 1.43 10.98
CA THR A 387 -14.43 1.00 11.57
C THR A 387 -14.43 1.03 13.09
N ALA A 388 -13.31 0.69 13.74
CA ALA A 388 -13.14 0.88 15.18
C ALA A 388 -13.27 2.37 15.55
N ARG A 389 -12.69 3.27 14.75
CA ARG A 389 -12.84 4.71 14.95
C ARG A 389 -14.27 5.18 14.76
N MET A 390 -14.97 4.67 13.75
CA MET A 390 -16.40 4.96 13.56
C MET A 390 -17.23 4.54 14.78
N ALA A 391 -16.94 3.38 15.37
CA ALA A 391 -17.68 2.88 16.53
C ALA A 391 -17.52 3.73 17.81
N GLU A 392 -16.44 4.53 17.89
CA GLU A 392 -16.26 5.54 18.96
C GLU A 392 -17.19 6.75 18.77
N ASP A 393 -17.65 7.01 17.55
CA ASP A 393 -18.55 8.13 17.27
C ASP A 393 -20.00 7.77 17.56
N SER A 394 -20.67 8.65 18.30
CA SER A 394 -22.09 8.52 18.63
C SER A 394 -22.98 8.36 17.39
N PHE A 395 -22.61 9.00 16.27
CA PHE A 395 -23.36 8.94 15.01
C PHE A 395 -23.43 7.52 14.44
N PHE A 396 -22.33 6.77 14.49
CA PHE A 396 -22.31 5.38 14.02
C PHE A 396 -22.59 4.36 15.14
N SER A 397 -22.52 4.76 16.42
CA SER A 397 -22.58 3.85 17.56
C SER A 397 -23.83 2.96 17.63
N GLY A 398 -24.98 3.42 17.11
CA GLY A 398 -26.22 2.63 17.05
C GLY A 398 -26.16 1.44 16.09
N VAL A 399 -25.19 1.44 15.18
CA VAL A 399 -25.00 0.45 14.13
C VAL A 399 -23.88 -0.54 14.49
N PHE A 400 -22.89 -0.12 15.28
CA PHE A 400 -21.79 -0.97 15.76
C PHE A 400 -22.05 -1.61 17.15
N ARG A 401 -23.02 -1.12 17.93
CA ARG A 401 -23.43 -1.72 19.21
C ARG A 401 -24.58 -2.70 18.99
N LYS A 402 -24.32 -3.88 18.44
CA LYS A 402 -25.20 -5.05 18.57
C LYS A 402 -24.47 -6.34 18.24
#